data_AF-A0A7S3AIB6-F1
#
_entry.id   AF-A0A7S3AIB6-F1
#
_cell.length_a   1.000
_cell.length_b   1.000
_cell.length_c   1.000
_cell.angle_alpha   90.00
_cell.angle_beta   90.00
_cell.angle_gamma   90.00
#
_symmetry.space_group_name_H-M   'P 1'
#
loop_
_entity.id
_entity.type
_entity.pdbx_description
1 polymer ?
#
loop_
_entity_poly.entity_id
_entity_poly.type
_entity_poly.pdbx_seq_one_letter_code
_entity_poly.pdbx_strand_id
1 'polypeptide(L)'
;ENNRVDGLIKRVRRGYWRTHCRFSIPPPRELARALLSVYYFFRDSDDPETGRPFFSSGHEARCKLELSYVARGDLSDHPTIPLYIELRRLSTQLVVSRCLRTSSGLEGYHQHLENAVCKCAKAAGLHYTE
;
A
#
# COMPACT_ATOMS: atom_id res chain seq x y z
N GLU A 1 -29.16 -10.75 12.92
CA GLU A 1 -27.72 -11.00 13.13
C GLU A 1 -26.78 -10.24 12.20
N ASN A 2 -26.81 -10.43 10.88
CA ASN A 2 -25.84 -9.82 9.94
C ASN A 2 -25.72 -8.30 10.06
N ASN A 3 -26.85 -7.57 10.09
CA ASN A 3 -26.83 -6.10 10.26
C ASN A 3 -26.19 -5.64 11.58
N ARG A 4 -26.28 -6.44 12.65
CA ARG A 4 -25.67 -6.15 13.96
C ARG A 4 -24.15 -6.33 13.88
N VAL A 5 -23.71 -7.43 13.25
CA VAL A 5 -22.29 -7.75 13.01
C VAL A 5 -21.67 -6.71 12.10
N ASP A 6 -22.31 -6.35 10.99
CA ASP A 6 -21.84 -5.31 10.07
C ASP A 6 -21.75 -3.94 10.74
N GLY A 7 -22.73 -3.62 11.59
CA GLY A 7 -22.71 -2.40 12.41
C GLY A 7 -21.57 -2.37 13.44
N LEU A 8 -21.07 -3.52 13.88
CA LEU A 8 -19.89 -3.62 14.76
C LEU A 8 -18.60 -3.52 13.94
N ILE A 9 -18.52 -4.20 12.80
CA ILE A 9 -17.38 -4.15 11.87
C ILE A 9 -17.09 -2.70 11.44
N LYS A 10 -18.13 -1.93 11.10
CA LYS A 10 -18.02 -0.51 10.71
C LYS A 10 -17.43 0.38 11.79
N ARG A 11 -17.55 0.01 13.07
CA ARG A 11 -16.99 0.75 14.21
C ARG A 11 -15.50 0.46 14.45
N VAL A 12 -14.98 -0.62 13.86
CA VAL A 12 -13.57 -0.99 13.99
C VAL A 12 -12.72 -0.09 13.10
N ARG A 13 -11.71 0.56 13.70
CA ARG A 13 -10.80 1.47 12.99
C ARG A 13 -10.04 0.71 11.89
N ARG A 14 -9.82 1.35 10.73
CA ARG A 14 -9.02 0.79 9.62
C ARG A 14 -7.66 0.23 10.05
N GLY A 15 -6.98 0.89 10.99
CA GLY A 15 -5.68 0.45 11.52
C GLY A 15 -5.71 -0.92 12.21
N TYR A 16 -6.86 -1.29 12.81
CA TYR A 16 -7.04 -2.62 13.40
C TYR A 16 -7.03 -3.70 12.31
N TRP A 17 -7.80 -3.52 11.24
CA TRP A 17 -7.83 -4.45 10.11
C TRP A 17 -6.45 -4.60 9.45
N ARG A 18 -5.71 -3.51 9.29
CA ARG A 18 -4.35 -3.55 8.73
C ARG A 18 -3.36 -4.36 9.58
N THR A 19 -3.54 -4.38 10.89
CA THR A 19 -2.64 -5.08 11.82
C THR A 19 -3.08 -6.51 12.12
N HIS A 20 -4.36 -6.84 11.92
CA HIS A 20 -4.94 -8.13 12.32
C HIS A 20 -5.43 -8.99 11.16
N CYS A 21 -5.49 -8.48 9.94
CA CYS A 21 -5.87 -9.26 8.76
C CYS A 21 -4.71 -9.46 7.80
N ARG A 22 -4.66 -10.66 7.22
CA ARG A 22 -3.86 -10.93 6.03
C ARG A 22 -4.57 -10.31 4.83
N PHE A 23 -3.81 -9.78 3.90
CA PHE A 23 -4.31 -9.34 2.60
C PHE A 23 -3.51 -10.01 1.49
N SER A 24 -4.15 -10.18 0.33
CA SER A 24 -3.52 -10.62 -0.90
C SER A 24 -3.69 -9.55 -1.97
N ILE A 25 -2.64 -9.29 -2.73
CA ILE A 25 -2.73 -8.44 -3.91
C ILE A 25 -3.16 -9.33 -5.07
N PRO A 26 -4.30 -9.01 -5.73
CA PRO A 26 -4.89 -9.86 -6.76
C PRO A 26 -3.99 -9.98 -8.00
N PRO A 27 -4.27 -10.97 -8.89
CA PRO A 27 -3.49 -11.15 -10.11
C PRO A 27 -3.60 -9.95 -11.06
N PRO A 28 -2.67 -9.81 -12.03
CA PRO A 28 -2.57 -8.64 -12.91
C PRO A 28 -3.89 -8.18 -13.54
N ARG A 29 -4.70 -9.12 -14.03
CA ARG A 29 -5.96 -8.81 -14.73
C ARG A 29 -6.99 -8.16 -13.81
N GLU A 30 -7.11 -8.66 -12.59
CA GLU A 30 -8.05 -8.12 -11.60
C GLU A 30 -7.55 -6.79 -11.05
N LEU A 31 -6.26 -6.70 -10.75
CA LEU A 31 -5.64 -5.47 -10.28
C LEU A 31 -5.75 -4.34 -11.31
N ALA A 32 -5.52 -4.63 -12.60
CA ALA A 32 -5.67 -3.66 -13.68
C ALA A 32 -7.10 -3.12 -13.79
N ARG A 33 -8.11 -3.99 -13.66
CA ARG A 33 -9.52 -3.57 -13.66
C ARG A 33 -9.84 -2.66 -12.49
N ALA A 34 -9.37 -3.00 -11.29
CA ALA A 34 -9.58 -2.17 -10.11
C ALA A 34 -8.91 -0.80 -10.25
N LEU A 35 -7.66 -0.77 -10.73
CA LEU A 35 -6.91 0.47 -10.98
C LEU A 35 -7.63 1.35 -12.01
N LEU A 36 -8.00 0.78 -13.16
CA LEU A 36 -8.71 1.52 -14.20
C LEU A 36 -10.08 2.00 -13.75
N SER A 37 -10.80 1.23 -12.93
CA SER A 37 -12.09 1.65 -12.38
C SER A 37 -11.96 2.93 -11.55
N VAL A 38 -10.93 3.01 -10.70
CA VAL A 38 -10.66 4.19 -9.88
C VAL A 38 -10.19 5.34 -10.76
N TYR A 39 -9.26 5.08 -11.68
CA TYR A 39 -8.73 6.10 -12.58
C TYR A 39 -9.85 6.73 -13.44
N TYR A 40 -10.68 5.92 -14.09
CA TYR A 40 -11.77 6.42 -14.92
C TYR A 40 -12.86 7.14 -14.13
N PHE A 41 -13.05 6.78 -12.85
CA PHE A 41 -13.97 7.50 -11.98
C PHE A 41 -13.51 8.93 -11.72
N PHE A 42 -12.21 9.12 -11.42
CA PHE A 42 -11.69 10.41 -11.00
C PHE A 42 -11.07 11.27 -12.11
N ARG A 43 -10.74 10.69 -13.28
CA ARG A 43 -9.94 11.40 -14.30
C ARG A 43 -10.56 12.68 -14.85
N ASP A 44 -11.88 12.73 -14.89
CA ASP A 44 -12.65 13.84 -15.42
C ASP A 44 -13.37 14.59 -14.29
N SER A 45 -13.04 14.29 -13.03
CA SER A 45 -13.62 14.93 -11.84
C SER A 45 -12.75 16.11 -11.40
N ASP A 46 -13.39 17.13 -10.84
CA ASP A 46 -12.72 18.20 -10.10
C ASP A 46 -12.68 17.86 -8.61
N ASP A 47 -11.63 18.34 -7.93
CA ASP A 47 -11.52 18.33 -6.47
C ASP A 47 -12.59 19.27 -5.87
N PRO A 48 -13.50 18.77 -5.01
CA PRO A 48 -14.59 19.55 -4.44
C PRO A 48 -14.12 20.68 -3.52
N GLU A 49 -12.91 20.61 -2.96
CA GLU A 49 -12.38 21.65 -2.06
C GLU A 49 -11.72 22.79 -2.82
N THR A 50 -11.01 22.47 -3.90
CA THR A 50 -10.19 23.45 -4.64
C THR A 50 -10.77 23.87 -5.99
N GLY A 51 -11.74 23.13 -6.53
CA GLY A 51 -12.32 23.36 -7.86
C GLY A 51 -11.36 23.11 -9.02
N ARG A 52 -10.21 22.46 -8.77
CA ARG A 52 -9.20 22.11 -9.77
C ARG A 52 -9.39 20.67 -10.21
N PRO A 53 -8.86 20.25 -11.37
CA PRO A 53 -8.87 18.85 -11.76
C PRO A 53 -8.31 17.95 -10.66
N PHE A 54 -9.01 16.85 -10.37
CA PHE A 54 -8.64 15.92 -9.29
C PHE A 54 -7.23 15.35 -9.48
N PHE A 55 -6.83 15.11 -10.74
CA PHE A 55 -5.47 14.73 -11.07
C PHE A 55 -4.67 15.90 -11.64
N SER A 56 -3.39 15.97 -11.25
CA SER A 56 -2.41 16.87 -11.84
C SER A 56 -2.12 16.52 -13.31
N SER A 57 -1.51 17.44 -14.05
CA SER A 57 -1.05 17.18 -15.41
C SER A 57 -0.14 15.94 -15.50
N GLY A 58 -0.18 15.23 -16.62
CA GLY A 58 0.61 14.02 -16.85
C GLY A 58 0.06 12.74 -16.19
N HIS A 59 -1.11 12.80 -15.55
CA HIS A 59 -1.74 11.64 -14.90
C HIS A 59 -1.97 10.44 -15.84
N GLU A 60 -2.25 10.67 -17.11
CA GLU A 60 -2.45 9.58 -18.08
C GLU A 60 -1.16 8.80 -18.33
N ALA A 61 -0.05 9.50 -18.50
CA ALA A 61 1.27 8.89 -18.66
C ALA A 61 1.65 8.10 -17.40
N ARG A 62 1.35 8.64 -16.22
CA ARG A 62 1.56 7.93 -14.95
C ARG A 62 0.68 6.68 -14.87
N CYS A 63 -0.61 6.78 -15.20
CA CYS A 63 -1.52 5.64 -15.20
C CYS A 63 -1.04 4.51 -16.14
N LYS A 64 -0.56 4.86 -17.35
CA LYS A 64 0.03 3.90 -18.30
C LYS A 64 1.27 3.21 -17.73
N LEU A 65 2.14 3.97 -17.06
CA LEU A 65 3.33 3.42 -16.41
C LEU A 65 2.94 2.44 -15.29
N GLU A 66 2.02 2.80 -14.40
CA GLU A 66 1.56 1.91 -13.33
C GLU A 66 0.91 0.64 -13.89
N LEU A 67 0.12 0.76 -14.96
CA LEU A 67 -0.45 -0.40 -15.66
C LEU A 67 0.63 -1.31 -16.24
N SER A 68 1.77 -0.78 -16.67
CA SER A 68 2.89 -1.61 -17.14
C SER A 68 3.45 -2.47 -16.00
N TYR A 69 3.56 -1.94 -14.78
CA TYR A 69 3.99 -2.70 -13.60
C TYR A 69 2.97 -3.76 -13.21
N VAL A 70 1.68 -3.41 -13.25
CA VAL A 70 0.59 -4.38 -13.03
C VAL A 70 0.65 -5.51 -14.06
N ALA A 71 0.78 -5.19 -15.35
CA ALA A 71 0.80 -6.16 -16.43
C ALA A 71 1.98 -7.13 -16.34
N ARG A 72 3.14 -6.67 -15.86
CA ARG A 72 4.31 -7.53 -15.60
C ARG A 72 4.14 -8.40 -14.34
N GLY A 73 3.15 -8.11 -13.50
CA GLY A 73 2.94 -8.80 -12.23
C GLY A 73 3.82 -8.29 -11.10
N ASP A 74 4.58 -7.20 -11.29
CA ASP A 74 5.50 -6.63 -10.30
C ASP A 74 4.78 -6.21 -9.01
N LEU A 75 3.49 -5.89 -9.12
CA LEU A 75 2.65 -5.46 -8.00
C LEU A 75 1.74 -6.56 -7.44
N SER A 76 1.61 -7.70 -8.14
CA SER A 76 0.73 -8.80 -7.72
C SER A 76 1.48 -9.76 -6.79
N ASP A 77 0.75 -10.42 -5.89
CA ASP A 77 1.38 -11.48 -5.11
C ASP A 77 1.64 -12.71 -5.98
N HIS A 78 2.82 -13.32 -5.82
CA HIS A 78 3.12 -14.56 -6.51
C HIS A 78 2.29 -15.71 -5.92
N PRO A 79 1.57 -16.51 -6.74
CA PRO A 79 0.63 -17.52 -6.24
C PRO A 79 1.28 -18.65 -5.44
N THR A 80 2.57 -18.90 -5.65
CA THR A 80 3.31 -19.99 -4.98
C THR A 80 4.18 -19.53 -3.82
N ILE A 81 4.32 -18.22 -3.59
CA ILE A 81 5.21 -17.70 -2.53
C ILE A 81 4.36 -17.41 -1.29
N PRO A 82 4.58 -18.11 -0.16
CA PRO A 82 3.85 -17.83 1.07
C PRO A 82 4.36 -16.50 1.68
N LEU A 83 3.57 -15.44 1.55
CA LEU A 83 3.92 -14.10 2.04
C LEU A 83 3.62 -13.88 3.53
N TYR A 84 3.02 -14.87 4.21
CA TYR A 84 2.80 -14.83 5.65
C TYR A 84 3.35 -16.08 6.30
N ILE A 85 4.27 -15.89 7.25
CA ILE A 85 4.84 -16.98 8.06
C ILE A 85 4.14 -17.01 9.41
N GLU A 86 3.71 -18.19 9.86
CA GLU A 86 3.19 -18.40 11.23
C GLU A 86 4.32 -18.25 12.26
N LEU A 87 4.11 -17.38 13.25
CA LEU A 87 5.05 -17.16 14.34
C LEU A 87 4.64 -17.94 15.59
N ARG A 88 3.39 -17.77 16.02
CA ARG A 88 2.83 -18.43 17.20
C ARG A 88 1.33 -18.53 17.13
N ARG A 89 0.79 -19.50 17.86
CA ARG A 89 -0.64 -19.68 18.09
C ARG A 89 -1.03 -19.20 19.49
N LEU A 90 -2.12 -18.45 19.58
CA LEU A 90 -2.65 -17.97 20.86
C LEU A 90 -3.55 -19.03 21.49
N SER A 91 -3.84 -18.91 22.79
CA SER A 91 -4.80 -19.77 23.50
C SER A 91 -6.20 -19.71 22.90
N THR A 92 -6.54 -18.61 22.24
CA THR A 92 -7.78 -18.40 21.47
C THR A 92 -7.80 -19.10 20.11
N GLN A 93 -6.80 -19.94 19.80
CA GLN A 93 -6.59 -20.61 18.50
C GLN A 93 -6.25 -19.68 17.33
N LEU A 94 -6.20 -18.37 17.53
CA LEU A 94 -5.76 -17.40 16.52
C LEU A 94 -4.26 -17.52 16.25
N VAL A 95 -3.88 -17.36 14.98
CA VAL A 95 -2.49 -17.43 14.51
C VAL A 95 -1.92 -16.03 14.33
N VAL A 96 -0.80 -15.76 15.00
CA VAL A 96 0.00 -14.56 14.76
C VAL A 96 0.96 -14.86 13.62
N SER A 97 0.94 -14.03 12.58
CA SER A 97 1.79 -14.18 11.40
C SER A 97 2.65 -12.95 11.13
N ARG A 98 3.81 -13.16 10.52
CA ARG A 98 4.67 -12.10 9.97
C ARG A 98 4.44 -11.98 8.47
N CYS A 99 4.15 -10.77 7.99
CA CYS A 99 4.10 -10.46 6.56
C CYS A 99 5.52 -10.28 6.00
N LEU A 100 5.82 -10.90 4.86
CA LEU A 100 7.10 -10.79 4.16
C LEU A 100 7.14 -9.65 3.13
N ARG A 101 6.00 -9.01 2.82
CA ARG A 101 5.95 -7.90 1.83
C ARG A 101 6.70 -6.66 2.30
N THR A 102 6.70 -6.40 3.62
CA THR A 102 7.40 -5.26 4.22
C THR A 102 8.88 -5.53 4.47
N SER A 103 9.37 -6.73 4.14
CA SER A 103 10.80 -7.07 4.22
C SER A 103 11.47 -6.96 2.85
N SER A 104 11.26 -5.85 2.14
CA SER A 104 12.18 -5.54 1.05
C SER A 104 13.55 -5.25 1.68
N GLY A 105 14.55 -6.07 1.35
CA GLY A 105 15.92 -5.87 1.83
C GLY A 105 16.49 -4.51 1.45
N LEU A 106 15.96 -3.88 0.39
CA LEU A 106 16.31 -2.51 -0.03
C LEU A 106 15.86 -1.46 1.00
N GLU A 107 14.62 -1.50 1.50
CA GLU A 107 14.18 -0.57 2.55
C GLU A 107 14.90 -0.81 3.89
N GLY A 108 15.17 -2.08 4.25
CA GLY A 108 15.95 -2.41 5.44
C GLY A 108 17.42 -1.98 5.33
N TYR A 109 18.05 -2.16 4.17
CA TYR A 109 19.41 -1.71 3.90
C TYR A 109 19.48 -0.18 3.89
N HIS A 110 18.51 0.50 3.27
CA HIS A 110 18.39 1.95 3.32
C HIS A 110 18.15 2.44 4.75
N GLN A 111 17.41 1.72 5.60
CA GLN A 111 17.26 2.09 7.02
C GLN A 111 18.60 2.12 7.76
N HIS A 112 19.49 1.16 7.49
CA HIS A 112 20.83 1.14 8.09
C HIS A 112 21.72 2.25 7.55
N LEU A 113 21.68 2.52 6.24
CA LEU A 113 22.38 3.67 5.64
C LEU A 113 21.84 5.00 6.16
N GLU A 114 20.52 5.15 6.22
CA GLU A 114 19.80 6.31 6.75
C GLU A 114 20.18 6.57 8.22
N ASN A 115 20.32 5.52 9.03
CA ASN A 115 20.77 5.62 10.41
C ASN A 115 22.27 5.94 10.54
N ALA A 116 23.08 5.58 9.54
CA ALA A 116 24.52 5.86 9.51
C ALA A 116 24.84 7.32 9.10
N VAL A 117 23.91 8.01 8.43
CA VAL A 117 24.08 9.44 8.13
C VAL A 117 23.93 10.28 9.41
N CYS A 118 24.95 11.07 9.75
CA CYS A 118 24.94 12.07 10.85
C CYS A 118 23.66 12.91 10.77
N LYS A 119 22.88 13.00 11.86
CA LYS A 119 21.67 13.86 11.90
C LYS A 119 21.97 15.32 11.46
N CYS A 120 23.16 15.76 11.84
CA CYS A 120 23.88 16.98 11.45
C CYS A 120 23.98 17.17 9.92
N ALA A 121 24.38 16.14 9.20
CA ALA A 121 24.55 16.17 7.75
C ALA A 121 23.20 16.19 7.01
N LYS A 122 22.16 15.56 7.57
CA LYS A 122 20.79 15.65 7.02
C LYS A 122 20.22 17.06 7.10
N ALA A 123 20.48 17.76 8.20
CA ALA A 123 20.06 19.15 8.38
C ALA A 123 20.83 20.12 7.46
N ALA A 124 22.11 19.87 7.19
CA ALA A 124 22.93 20.71 6.31
C ALA A 124 22.41 20.76 4.86
N GLY A 125 21.81 19.69 4.35
CA GLY A 125 21.23 19.64 3.00
C GLY A 125 19.94 20.46 2.84
N LEU A 126 19.23 20.77 3.93
CA LEU A 126 18.01 21.59 3.91
C LEU A 126 18.31 23.10 3.82
N HIS A 127 19.53 23.53 4.18
CA HIS A 127 19.94 24.94 4.18
C HIS A 127 20.82 25.34 2.98
N TYR A 128 21.11 24.42 2.05
CA TYR A 128 21.92 24.72 0.86
C TYR A 128 21.09 25.30 -0.31
N THR A 129 19.76 25.19 -0.25
CA THR A 129 18.85 25.66 -1.30
C THR A 129 18.16 26.99 -0.97
N GLU A 130 18.63 27.73 0.04
CA GLU A 130 18.27 29.13 0.27
C GLU A 130 19.34 30.08 -0.28
#